data_AF-A0A920SLZ3-F1
#
_entry.id   AF-A0A920SLZ3-F1
#
_cell.length_a   1.000
_cell.length_b   1.000
_cell.length_c   1.000
_cell.angle_alpha   90.00
_cell.angle_beta   90.00
_cell.angle_gamma   90.00
#
_symmetry.space_group_name_H-M   'P 1'
#
loop_
_entity.id
_entity.type
_entity.pdbx_description
1 polymer ?
#
loop_
_entity_poly.entity_id
_entity_poly.type
_entity_poly.pdbx_seq_one_letter_code
_entity_poly.pdbx_strand_id
1 'polypeptide(L)'
;MYCANGMTGEMLTYNVDMTQLFRWTGLLLWVVTAPAGAQGALSGHAMTMFDNEVPKYPPGFKHFEYANPEAPKGGTLRLAAEGTFDSFHPFIPKRGNPASTGSVETLW
;
A
#
# COMPACT_ATOMS: atom_id res chain seq x y z
N MET A 1 4.90 24.52 -73.77
CA MET A 1 3.43 24.33 -73.82
C MET A 1 2.98 23.65 -72.53
N TYR A 2 2.41 24.38 -71.57
CA TYR A 2 1.09 24.09 -70.97
C TYR A 2 0.69 25.26 -70.05
N CYS A 3 -0.62 25.50 -69.99
CA CYS A 3 -1.30 26.75 -69.68
C CYS A 3 -1.05 27.33 -68.29
N ALA A 4 -0.87 28.65 -68.23
CA ALA A 4 -1.19 29.45 -67.06
C ALA A 4 -2.72 29.66 -67.01
N ASN A 5 -3.37 29.09 -66.01
CA ASN A 5 -4.74 29.45 -65.64
C ASN A 5 -4.73 30.05 -64.24
N GLY A 6 -5.25 31.27 -64.16
CA GLY A 6 -5.21 32.13 -63.00
C GLY A 6 -5.88 31.49 -61.79
N MET A 7 -5.16 31.52 -60.67
CA MET A 7 -5.75 31.66 -59.35
C MET A 7 -4.92 32.71 -58.63
N THR A 8 -5.59 33.82 -58.36
CA THR A 8 -5.13 34.96 -57.58
C THR A 8 -4.41 34.49 -56.32
N GLY A 9 -3.10 34.71 -56.26
CA GLY A 9 -2.29 34.42 -55.09
C GLY A 9 -2.63 35.38 -53.97
N GLU A 10 -3.59 35.02 -53.13
CA GLU A 10 -3.66 35.58 -51.78
C GLU A 10 -2.48 34.99 -51.00
N MET A 11 -1.45 35.81 -50.88
CA MET A 11 -0.34 35.60 -49.96
C MET A 11 -0.94 35.62 -48.54
N LEU A 12 -1.43 34.46 -48.08
CA LEU A 12 -1.88 34.28 -46.71
C LEU A 12 -0.64 34.46 -45.82
N THR A 13 -0.48 35.67 -45.32
CA THR A 13 0.38 35.99 -44.20
C THR A 13 -0.04 35.08 -43.04
N TYR A 14 0.70 33.98 -42.84
CA TYR A 14 0.55 33.17 -41.64
C TYR A 14 1.04 34.03 -40.47
N ASN A 15 0.14 34.82 -39.89
CA ASN A 15 0.41 35.44 -38.61
C ASN A 15 0.49 34.30 -37.60
N VAL A 16 1.70 33.88 -37.24
CA VAL A 16 1.93 33.03 -36.07
C VAL A 16 1.51 33.86 -34.87
N ASP A 17 0.23 33.79 -34.54
CA ASP A 17 -0.28 34.43 -33.35
C ASP A 17 0.33 33.71 -32.14
N MET A 18 1.29 34.39 -31.52
CA MET A 18 2.06 33.88 -30.37
C MET A 18 1.13 33.47 -29.21
N THR A 19 -0.09 34.01 -29.13
CA THR A 19 -1.10 33.59 -28.15
C THR A 19 -1.69 32.21 -28.44
N GLN A 20 -1.78 31.78 -29.71
CA GLN A 20 -2.23 30.42 -30.06
C GLN A 20 -1.14 29.38 -29.72
N LEU A 21 0.14 29.73 -29.86
CA LEU A 21 1.25 28.88 -29.42
C LEU A 21 1.21 28.63 -27.91
N PHE A 22 0.91 29.65 -27.09
CA PHE A 22 0.74 29.50 -25.63
C PHE A 22 -0.46 28.61 -25.26
N ARG A 23 -1.53 28.60 -26.06
CA ARG A 23 -2.72 27.76 -25.82
C ARG A 23 -2.43 26.28 -26.06
N TRP A 24 -1.61 25.96 -27.05
CA TRP A 24 -1.23 24.58 -27.38
C TRP A 24 -0.07 24.05 -26.52
N THR A 25 0.90 24.89 -26.19
CA THR A 25 1.97 24.52 -25.24
C THR A 25 1.44 24.37 -23.83
N GLY A 26 0.49 25.20 -23.41
CA GLY A 26 -0.20 25.06 -22.12
C GLY A 26 -0.98 23.74 -22.01
N LEU A 27 -1.64 23.30 -23.08
CA LEU A 27 -2.32 22.01 -23.13
C LEU A 27 -1.32 20.84 -23.05
N LEU A 28 -0.21 20.91 -23.78
CA LEU A 28 0.87 19.92 -23.72
C LEU A 28 1.51 19.82 -22.32
N LEU A 29 1.70 20.96 -21.66
CA LEU A 29 2.25 21.01 -20.30
C LEU A 29 1.28 20.40 -19.27
N TRP A 30 -0.03 20.55 -19.48
CA TRP A 30 -1.07 19.96 -18.62
C TRP A 30 -1.16 18.43 -18.77
N VAL A 31 -0.93 17.89 -19.98
CA VAL A 31 -0.90 16.44 -20.22
C VAL A 31 0.33 15.77 -19.63
N VAL A 32 1.49 16.45 -19.62
CA VAL A 32 2.74 15.91 -19.05
C VAL A 32 2.72 15.86 -17.52
N THR A 33 1.86 16.63 -16.86
CA THR A 33 1.70 16.65 -15.39
C THR A 33 0.57 15.76 -14.88
N ALA A 34 0.19 14.71 -15.62
CA ALA A 34 -0.69 13.69 -15.10
C ALA A 34 -0.06 13.05 -13.83
N PRO A 35 -0.77 13.00 -12.69
CA PRO A 35 -0.25 12.36 -11.50
C PRO A 35 0.00 10.88 -11.80
N ALA A 36 1.23 10.42 -11.58
CA ALA A 36 1.59 9.01 -11.66
C ALA A 36 0.61 8.22 -10.79
N GLY A 37 -0.08 7.25 -11.40
CA GLY A 37 -1.21 6.55 -10.82
C GLY A 37 -0.90 6.02 -9.41
N ALA A 38 -1.81 6.29 -8.48
CA ALA A 38 -1.81 5.66 -7.17
C ALA A 38 -1.74 4.14 -7.36
N GLN A 39 -0.65 3.51 -6.94
CA GLN A 39 -0.56 2.07 -6.85
C GLN A 39 -1.70 1.63 -5.92
N GLY A 40 -2.67 0.89 -6.48
CA GLY A 40 -3.86 0.47 -5.74
C GLY A 40 -3.45 -0.19 -4.42
N ALA A 41 -4.09 0.20 -3.33
CA ALA A 41 -3.86 -0.43 -2.04
C ALA A 41 -4.12 -1.93 -2.19
N LEU A 42 -3.09 -2.74 -1.92
CA LEU A 42 -3.23 -4.19 -1.82
C LEU A 42 -4.14 -4.49 -0.63
N SER A 43 -5.43 -4.71 -0.91
CA SER A 43 -6.42 -5.09 0.08
C SER A 43 -6.56 -6.61 0.07
N GLY A 44 -6.26 -7.25 1.20
CA GLY A 44 -6.35 -8.69 1.38
C GLY A 44 -6.72 -9.03 2.82
N HIS A 45 -7.18 -10.27 3.06
CA HIS A 45 -7.54 -10.75 4.41
C HIS A 45 -6.33 -11.09 5.29
N ALA A 46 -5.12 -11.08 4.72
CA ALA A 46 -3.87 -11.42 5.38
C ALA A 46 -2.69 -10.69 4.71
N MET A 47 -1.58 -10.57 5.46
CA MET A 47 -0.31 -10.03 4.98
C MET A 47 0.79 -11.07 5.22
N THR A 48 1.63 -11.26 4.21
CA THR A 48 2.85 -12.06 4.26
C THR A 48 4.05 -11.13 4.34
N MET A 49 5.20 -11.63 4.80
CA MET A 49 6.43 -10.83 4.84
C MET A 49 6.96 -10.56 3.43
N PHE A 50 6.68 -11.44 2.47
CA PHE A 50 7.14 -11.34 1.09
C PHE A 50 5.97 -11.08 0.14
N ASP A 51 6.17 -10.19 -0.84
CA ASP A 51 5.12 -9.65 -1.71
C ASP A 51 4.41 -10.69 -2.60
N ASN A 52 5.08 -11.79 -2.92
CA ASN A 52 4.57 -12.82 -3.85
C ASN A 52 4.22 -14.14 -3.16
N GLU A 53 4.03 -14.11 -1.84
CA GLU A 53 3.59 -15.28 -1.09
C GLU A 53 2.08 -15.30 -0.92
N VAL A 54 1.48 -16.47 -1.10
CA VAL A 54 0.06 -16.69 -0.82
C VAL A 54 -0.08 -16.99 0.69
N PRO A 55 -0.94 -16.27 1.42
CA PRO A 55 -1.21 -16.58 2.83
C PRO A 55 -1.64 -18.04 3.00
N LYS A 56 -1.06 -18.74 3.99
CA LYS A 56 -1.36 -20.15 4.28
C LYS A 56 -2.86 -20.42 4.47
N TYR A 57 -3.59 -19.46 5.03
CA TYR A 57 -5.01 -19.59 5.33
C TYR A 57 -5.86 -18.74 4.35
N PRO A 58 -6.88 -19.33 3.69
CA PRO A 58 -7.71 -18.62 2.73
C PRO A 58 -8.66 -17.62 3.41
N PRO A 59 -9.31 -16.72 2.65
CA PRO A 59 -10.34 -15.84 3.17
C PRO A 59 -11.44 -16.65 3.87
N GLY A 60 -11.83 -16.20 5.08
CA GLY A 60 -12.94 -16.81 5.81
C GLY A 60 -12.62 -18.13 6.54
N PHE A 61 -11.34 -18.50 6.68
CA PHE A 61 -10.94 -19.62 7.54
C PHE A 61 -11.49 -19.44 8.97
N LYS A 62 -11.83 -20.55 9.64
CA LYS A 62 -12.54 -20.52 10.94
C LYS A 62 -11.63 -20.63 12.15
N HIS A 63 -10.56 -21.40 12.03
CA HIS A 63 -9.54 -21.57 13.07
C HIS A 63 -8.22 -21.99 12.42
N PHE A 64 -7.11 -21.77 13.12
CA PHE A 64 -5.81 -22.28 12.71
C PHE A 64 -5.76 -23.80 12.81
N GLU A 65 -4.91 -24.44 11.99
CA GLU A 65 -4.79 -25.90 11.96
C GLU A 65 -4.35 -26.50 13.31
N TYR A 66 -3.59 -25.73 14.09
CA TYR A 66 -3.05 -26.12 15.39
C TYR A 66 -4.00 -25.81 16.56
N ALA A 67 -5.11 -25.11 16.30
CA ALA A 67 -6.09 -24.78 17.32
C ALA A 67 -7.18 -25.85 17.36
N ASN A 68 -7.40 -26.46 18.53
CA ASN A 68 -8.54 -27.35 18.73
C ASN A 68 -9.83 -26.51 18.94
N PRO A 69 -10.79 -26.52 17.99
CA PRO A 69 -12.04 -25.74 18.13
C PRO A 69 -12.93 -26.25 19.28
N GLU A 70 -12.80 -27.53 19.63
CA GLU A 70 -13.56 -28.20 20.71
C GLU A 70 -12.82 -28.15 22.06
N ALA A 71 -11.78 -27.32 22.19
CA ALA A 71 -10.99 -27.25 23.42
C ALA A 71 -11.91 -26.96 24.63
N PRO A 72 -11.89 -27.82 25.66
CA PRO A 72 -12.74 -27.64 26.84
C PRO A 72 -12.43 -26.30 27.49
N LYS A 73 -13.48 -25.57 27.86
CA LYS A 73 -13.35 -24.26 28.51
C LYS A 73 -13.37 -24.44 30.02
N GLY A 74 -12.44 -23.79 30.71
CA GLY A 74 -12.32 -23.84 32.17
C GLY A 74 -11.01 -24.44 32.64
N GLY A 75 -10.93 -24.69 33.95
CA GLY A 75 -9.68 -25.10 34.62
C GLY A 75 -8.81 -23.91 35.05
N THR A 76 -7.64 -24.21 35.63
CA THR A 76 -6.68 -23.19 36.09
C THR A 76 -5.30 -23.49 35.50
N LEU A 77 -4.82 -22.58 34.66
CA LEU A 77 -3.45 -22.59 34.16
C LEU A 77 -2.53 -21.93 35.20
N ARG A 78 -1.51 -22.65 35.67
CA ARG A 78 -0.48 -22.13 36.59
C ARG A 78 0.87 -22.18 35.90
N LEU A 79 1.36 -21.03 35.46
CA LEU A 79 2.68 -20.89 34.84
C LEU A 79 3.68 -20.34 35.86
N ALA A 80 4.91 -20.83 35.80
CA ALA A 80 6.03 -20.24 36.52
C ALA A 80 6.79 -19.29 35.59
N ALA A 81 7.28 -18.19 36.14
CA ALA A 81 8.20 -17.29 35.47
C ALA A 81 9.32 -16.94 36.45
N GLU A 82 10.55 -16.86 35.96
CA GLU A 82 11.69 -16.45 36.77
C GLU A 82 11.73 -14.92 36.91
N GLY A 83 12.10 -14.44 38.10
CA GLY A 83 12.18 -13.01 38.42
C GLY A 83 11.00 -12.46 39.23
N THR A 84 10.90 -11.13 39.31
CA THR A 84 9.83 -10.39 40.00
C THR A 84 9.21 -9.37 39.04
N PHE A 85 8.10 -8.75 39.42
CA PHE A 85 7.49 -7.66 38.66
C PHE A 85 7.27 -6.42 39.53
N ASP A 86 7.39 -5.24 38.92
CA ASP A 86 7.09 -3.95 39.56
C ASP A 86 6.07 -3.12 38.77
N SER A 87 5.74 -3.53 37.55
CA SER A 87 4.80 -2.84 36.67
C SER A 87 4.00 -3.82 35.80
N PHE A 88 2.73 -3.49 35.55
CA PHE A 88 1.87 -4.18 34.58
C PHE A 88 1.80 -3.45 33.23
N HIS A 89 2.59 -2.40 33.03
CA HIS A 89 2.62 -1.65 31.78
C HIS A 89 3.78 -2.15 30.90
N PRO A 90 3.54 -3.00 29.88
CA PRO A 90 4.63 -3.70 29.18
C PRO A 90 5.49 -2.82 28.26
N PHE A 91 5.06 -1.59 27.94
CA PHE A 91 5.71 -0.72 26.95
C PHE A 91 6.48 0.46 27.57
N ILE A 92 6.93 0.34 28.81
CA ILE A 92 7.71 1.38 29.50
C ILE A 92 9.15 1.46 28.93
N PRO A 93 9.57 2.60 28.34
CA PRO A 93 10.87 2.71 27.66
C PRO A 93 12.10 2.62 28.58
N LYS A 94 11.92 2.83 29.90
CA LYS A 94 13.02 2.86 30.86
C LYS A 94 12.54 2.53 32.28
N ARG A 95 13.21 1.54 32.87
CA ARG A 95 13.15 1.08 34.27
C ARG A 95 11.89 0.28 34.64
N GLY A 96 12.16 -0.84 35.28
CA GLY A 96 11.19 -1.75 35.88
C GLY A 96 11.27 -3.16 35.30
N ASN A 97 10.83 -4.13 36.08
CA ASN A 97 10.62 -5.50 35.64
C ASN A 97 9.13 -5.64 35.32
N PRO A 98 8.71 -5.52 34.04
CA PRO A 98 7.31 -5.75 33.70
C PRO A 98 6.94 -7.20 34.04
N ALA A 99 5.69 -7.40 34.47
CA ALA A 99 5.18 -8.74 34.69
C ALA A 99 5.39 -9.60 33.44
N SER A 100 5.88 -10.83 33.63
CA SER A 100 6.06 -11.79 32.54
C SER A 100 4.74 -11.94 31.77
N THR A 101 4.78 -11.69 30.48
CA THR A 101 3.63 -11.79 29.58
C THR A 101 3.39 -13.22 29.10
N GLY A 102 4.02 -14.20 29.74
CA GLY A 102 4.06 -15.61 29.33
C GLY A 102 5.23 -15.91 28.40
N SER A 103 5.67 -17.18 28.40
CA SER A 103 6.71 -17.67 27.49
C SER A 103 6.20 -17.66 26.05
N VAL A 104 6.79 -16.82 25.20
CA VAL A 104 6.64 -16.90 23.74
C VAL A 104 7.67 -17.90 23.22
N GLU A 105 7.37 -19.18 23.37
CA GLU A 105 8.16 -20.24 22.74
C GLU A 105 7.64 -20.43 21.32
N THR A 106 8.38 -19.92 20.34
CA THR A 106 8.23 -20.32 18.94
C THR A 106 8.75 -21.75 18.83
N LEU A 107 7.84 -22.71 18.84
CA LEU A 107 8.14 -24.08 18.44
C LEU A 107 8.59 -24.05 16.98
N TRP A 108 9.89 -24.30 16.77
CA TRP A 108 10.46 -24.65 15.47
C TRP A 108 10.15 -26.11 15.14
#